data_AF-A0A972X5V9-F1
#
_entry.id   AF-A0A972X5V9-F1
#
_cell.length_a   1.000
_cell.length_b   1.000
_cell.length_c   1.000
_cell.angle_alpha   90.00
_cell.angle_beta   90.00
_cell.angle_gamma   90.00
#
_symmetry.space_group_name_H-M   'P 1'
#
loop_
_entity.id
_entity.type
_entity.pdbx_description
1 polymer ?
#
loop_
_entity_poly.entity_id
_entity_poly.type
_entity_poly.pdbx_seq_one_letter_code
_entity_poly.pdbx_strand_id
1 'polypeptide(L)'
;MISPVGGLPRPAADTADTSRLLRDMIAMQQRSCELLTELINQVSLQQRQRTAELKAWKEANPELASNCRRAAESLTKVHTEFLSSIAEEACENAEGFAESEYALGDFLDRFGPRLAHFNGVMQLFSQLGAAPPQPEKPAAE
;
A
#
# COMPACT_ATOMS: atom_id res chain seq x y z
N MET A 1 23.68 -73.54 -6.98
CA MET A 1 22.21 -73.57 -7.15
C MET A 1 21.64 -72.27 -6.59
N ILE A 2 20.86 -71.57 -7.42
CA ILE A 2 19.74 -70.68 -7.09
C ILE A 2 20.08 -69.24 -6.62
N SER A 3 20.06 -68.34 -7.61
CA SER A 3 19.61 -66.93 -7.66
C SER A 3 18.38 -66.60 -6.76
N PRO A 4 17.99 -65.32 -6.49
CA PRO A 4 18.07 -64.23 -7.47
C PRO A 4 18.33 -62.79 -7.01
N VAL A 5 18.83 -62.05 -7.99
CA VAL A 5 18.61 -60.62 -8.27
C VAL A 5 17.17 -60.18 -7.96
N GLY A 6 17.02 -59.06 -7.27
CA GLY A 6 15.69 -58.47 -7.05
C GLY A 6 15.70 -57.08 -6.41
N GLY A 7 16.74 -56.28 -6.64
CA GLY A 7 16.80 -54.90 -6.16
C GLY A 7 16.31 -53.92 -7.22
N LEU A 8 14.99 -53.82 -7.42
CA LEU A 8 14.26 -52.66 -7.97
C LEU A 8 12.77 -52.99 -7.90
N PRO A 9 12.04 -52.33 -6.99
CA PRO A 9 11.17 -51.27 -7.45
C PRO A 9 11.17 -50.09 -6.48
N ARG A 10 11.72 -48.93 -6.87
CA ARG A 10 11.44 -47.70 -6.11
C ARG A 10 11.33 -46.39 -6.91
N PRO A 11 10.72 -46.35 -8.11
CA PRO A 11 10.16 -45.09 -8.61
C PRO A 11 8.79 -44.79 -7.96
N ALA A 12 7.99 -45.82 -7.67
CA ALA A 12 6.60 -45.68 -7.19
C ALA A 12 6.47 -45.14 -5.75
N ALA A 13 7.41 -45.49 -4.85
CA ALA A 13 7.38 -44.98 -3.47
C ALA A 13 7.76 -43.50 -3.41
N ASP A 14 8.77 -43.08 -4.19
CA ASP A 14 9.19 -41.68 -4.27
C ASP A 14 8.13 -40.82 -5.00
N THR A 15 7.43 -41.37 -5.99
CA THR A 15 6.25 -40.71 -6.60
C THR A 15 5.06 -40.62 -5.63
N ALA A 16 4.88 -41.61 -4.74
CA ALA A 16 3.83 -41.57 -3.72
C ALA A 16 4.14 -40.54 -2.62
N ASP A 17 5.39 -40.46 -2.16
CA ASP A 17 5.84 -39.48 -1.17
C ASP A 17 5.79 -38.05 -1.71
N THR A 18 6.22 -37.83 -2.96
CA THR A 18 6.06 -36.53 -3.64
C THR A 18 4.59 -36.18 -3.85
N SER A 19 3.74 -37.14 -4.25
CA SER A 19 2.30 -36.92 -4.38
C SER A 19 1.64 -36.58 -3.04
N ARG A 20 2.11 -37.15 -1.93
CA ARG A 20 1.64 -36.79 -0.58
C ARG A 20 2.05 -35.37 -0.23
N LEU A 21 3.32 -35.01 -0.44
CA LEU A 21 3.80 -33.65 -0.19
C LEU A 21 3.02 -32.60 -1.00
N LEU A 22 2.75 -32.88 -2.28
CA LEU A 22 1.95 -31.99 -3.13
C LEU A 22 0.51 -31.84 -2.62
N ARG A 23 -0.11 -32.91 -2.12
CA ARG A 23 -1.46 -32.84 -1.52
C ARG A 23 -1.45 -32.04 -0.23
N ASP A 24 -0.45 -32.22 0.63
CA ASP A 24 -0.29 -31.47 1.87
C ASP A 24 -0.06 -29.98 1.58
N MET A 25 0.75 -29.66 0.56
CA MET A 25 0.94 -28.29 0.09
C MET A 25 -0.34 -27.67 -0.46
N ILE A 26 -1.12 -28.41 -1.25
CA ILE A 26 -2.43 -27.93 -1.77
C ILE A 26 -3.39 -27.68 -0.61
N ALA A 27 -3.46 -28.57 0.38
CA ALA A 27 -4.31 -28.38 1.56
C ALA A 27 -3.91 -27.13 2.36
N MET A 28 -2.61 -26.89 2.54
CA MET A 28 -2.09 -25.68 3.18
C MET A 28 -2.37 -24.42 2.36
N GLN A 29 -2.31 -24.50 1.03
CA GLN A 29 -2.65 -23.39 0.14
C GLN A 29 -4.14 -23.05 0.21
N GLN A 30 -5.02 -24.05 0.22
CA GLN A 30 -6.46 -23.85 0.39
C GLN A 30 -6.79 -23.14 1.71
N ARG A 31 -6.21 -23.62 2.81
CA ARG A 31 -6.36 -22.97 4.12
C ARG A 31 -5.83 -21.54 4.13
N SER A 32 -4.73 -21.28 3.42
CA SER A 32 -4.18 -19.91 3.29
C SER A 32 -5.12 -18.99 2.51
N CYS A 33 -5.74 -19.49 1.43
CA CYS A 33 -6.75 -18.75 0.68
C CYS A 33 -8.00 -18.45 1.51
N GLU A 34 -8.45 -19.39 2.34
CA GLU A 34 -9.57 -19.17 3.26
C GLU A 34 -9.25 -18.06 4.28
N LEU A 35 -8.07 -18.09 4.89
CA LEU A 35 -7.65 -17.06 5.85
C LEU A 35 -7.49 -15.68 5.18
N LEU A 36 -6.95 -15.62 3.96
CA LEU A 36 -6.85 -14.38 3.20
C LEU A 36 -8.25 -13.83 2.85
N THR A 37 -9.19 -14.71 2.52
CA THR A 37 -10.58 -14.32 2.26
C THR A 37 -11.22 -13.71 3.51
N GLU A 38 -11.03 -14.34 4.67
CA GLU A 38 -11.53 -13.83 5.94
C GLU A 38 -10.90 -12.47 6.29
N LEU A 39 -9.59 -12.32 6.10
CA LEU A 39 -8.88 -11.06 6.32
C LEU A 39 -9.42 -9.96 5.40
N ILE A 40 -9.64 -10.25 4.12
CA ILE A 40 -10.25 -9.30 3.18
C ILE A 40 -11.65 -8.89 3.66
N ASN A 41 -12.47 -9.85 4.12
CA ASN A 41 -13.80 -9.54 4.65
C ASN A 41 -13.71 -8.58 5.84
N GLN A 42 -12.84 -8.85 6.80
CA GLN A 42 -12.64 -8.00 7.98
C GLN A 42 -12.14 -6.59 7.61
N VAL A 43 -11.14 -6.49 6.74
CA VAL A 43 -10.63 -5.20 6.25
C VAL A 43 -11.71 -4.44 5.49
N SER A 44 -12.49 -5.13 4.66
CA SER A 44 -13.58 -4.50 3.90
C SER A 44 -14.67 -3.94 4.83
N LEU A 45 -15.02 -4.66 5.90
CA LEU A 45 -15.99 -4.22 6.90
C LEU A 45 -15.47 -2.98 7.64
N GLN A 46 -14.23 -3.02 8.11
CA GLN A 46 -13.60 -1.90 8.81
C GLN A 46 -13.52 -0.66 7.90
N GLN A 47 -13.17 -0.84 6.62
CA GLN A 47 -13.09 0.25 5.65
C GLN A 47 -14.46 0.90 5.40
N ARG A 48 -15.51 0.10 5.27
CA ARG A 48 -16.89 0.60 5.14
C ARG A 48 -17.33 1.37 6.38
N GLN A 49 -17.04 0.86 7.57
CA GLN A 49 -17.36 1.53 8.82
C GLN A 49 -16.66 2.90 8.92
N ARG A 50 -15.34 2.95 8.70
CA ARG A 50 -14.60 4.24 8.71
C ARG A 50 -15.14 5.23 7.69
N THR A 51 -15.54 4.74 6.50
CA THR A 51 -16.12 5.59 5.46
C THR A 51 -17.47 6.17 5.89
N ALA A 52 -18.30 5.37 6.56
CA ALA A 52 -19.59 5.81 7.09
C ALA A 52 -19.43 6.83 8.23
N GLU A 53 -18.52 6.58 9.17
CA GLU A 53 -18.20 7.51 10.27
C GLU A 53 -17.65 8.83 9.74
N LEU A 54 -16.73 8.78 8.77
CA LEU A 54 -16.19 9.98 8.13
C LEU A 54 -17.28 10.76 7.39
N LYS A 55 -18.21 10.07 6.72
CA LYS A 55 -19.35 10.71 6.05
C LYS A 55 -20.25 11.41 7.07
N ALA A 56 -20.65 10.73 8.13
CA ALA A 56 -21.47 11.30 9.19
C ALA A 56 -20.77 12.51 9.86
N TRP A 57 -19.46 12.41 10.09
CA TRP A 57 -18.67 13.53 10.61
C TRP A 57 -18.67 14.74 9.69
N LYS A 58 -18.55 14.54 8.37
CA LYS A 58 -18.61 15.62 7.36
C LYS A 58 -19.98 16.28 7.30
N GLU A 59 -21.05 15.49 7.39
CA GLU A 59 -22.43 15.98 7.45
C GLU A 59 -22.67 16.81 8.72
N ALA A 60 -22.06 16.43 9.85
CA ALA A 60 -22.09 17.21 11.09
C ALA A 60 -21.20 18.46 11.08
N ASN A 61 -20.16 18.50 10.24
CA ASN A 61 -19.17 19.59 10.19
C ASN A 61 -18.93 20.11 8.75
N PRO A 62 -19.96 20.64 8.08
CA PRO A 62 -19.87 20.97 6.65
C PRO A 62 -18.90 22.13 6.35
N GLU A 63 -18.83 23.15 7.21
CA GLU A 63 -17.89 24.27 7.03
C GLU A 63 -16.44 23.83 7.19
N LEU A 64 -16.16 22.98 8.19
CA LEU A 64 -14.80 22.47 8.42
C LEU A 64 -14.35 21.60 7.25
N ALA A 65 -15.22 20.71 6.73
CA ALA A 65 -14.91 19.90 5.56
C ALA A 65 -14.62 20.76 4.32
N SER A 66 -15.40 21.83 4.09
CA SER A 66 -15.17 22.80 3.02
C SER A 66 -13.82 23.53 3.18
N ASN A 67 -13.51 23.97 4.39
CA ASN A 67 -12.22 24.61 4.70
C ASN A 67 -11.05 23.65 4.51
N CYS A 68 -11.16 22.37 4.93
CA CYS A 68 -10.15 21.35 4.68
C CYS A 68 -9.92 21.13 3.18
N ARG A 69 -11.00 21.12 2.37
CA ARG A 69 -10.88 21.03 0.91
C ARG A 69 -10.10 22.21 0.32
N ARG A 70 -10.48 23.44 0.68
CA ARG A 70 -9.79 24.66 0.22
C ARG A 70 -8.33 24.70 0.68
N ALA A 71 -8.05 24.25 1.90
CA ALA A 71 -6.71 24.12 2.44
C ALA A 71 -5.89 23.10 1.62
N ALA A 72 -6.43 21.91 1.33
CA ALA A 72 -5.78 20.91 0.49
C ALA A 72 -5.47 21.43 -0.93
N GLU A 73 -6.42 22.13 -1.56
CA GLU A 73 -6.22 22.72 -2.89
C GLU A 73 -5.12 23.79 -2.89
N SER A 74 -5.07 24.62 -1.84
CA SER A 74 -4.06 25.68 -1.72
C SER A 74 -2.68 25.10 -1.40
N LEU A 75 -2.60 24.16 -0.46
CA LEU A 75 -1.36 23.52 -0.04
C LEU A 75 -0.78 22.60 -1.12
N THR A 76 -1.60 22.04 -2.02
CA THR A 76 -1.10 21.32 -3.21
C THR A 76 -0.15 22.19 -4.03
N LYS A 77 -0.50 23.46 -4.26
CA LYS A 77 0.34 24.39 -5.03
C LYS A 77 1.68 24.64 -4.33
N VAL A 78 1.62 24.93 -3.04
CA VAL A 78 2.82 25.13 -2.20
C VAL A 78 3.69 23.88 -2.16
N HIS A 79 3.09 22.69 -2.09
CA HIS A 79 3.80 21.42 -2.11
C HIS A 79 4.54 21.19 -3.43
N THR A 80 3.92 21.53 -4.56
CA THR A 80 4.57 21.46 -5.87
C THR A 80 5.76 22.40 -5.97
N GLU A 81 5.63 23.65 -5.51
CA GLU A 81 6.73 24.62 -5.49
C GLU A 81 7.87 24.16 -4.58
N PHE A 82 7.53 23.64 -3.39
CA PHE A 82 8.51 23.10 -2.45
C PHE A 82 9.27 21.91 -3.04
N LEU A 83 8.58 20.95 -3.67
CA LEU A 83 9.20 19.84 -4.38
C LEU A 83 10.11 20.31 -5.51
N SER A 84 9.70 21.33 -6.25
CA SER A 84 10.53 21.92 -7.31
C SER A 84 11.85 22.44 -6.75
N SER A 85 11.82 23.17 -5.62
CA SER A 85 13.04 23.69 -5.00
C SER A 85 13.98 22.58 -4.51
N ILE A 86 13.43 21.50 -3.94
CA ILE A 86 14.22 20.33 -3.52
C ILE A 86 14.84 19.62 -4.73
N ALA A 87 14.06 19.45 -5.80
CA ALA A 87 14.54 18.80 -7.01
C ALA A 87 15.67 19.59 -7.67
N GLU A 88 15.56 20.93 -7.71
CA GLU A 88 16.60 21.82 -8.22
C GLU A 88 17.89 21.71 -7.39
N GLU A 89 17.80 21.83 -6.06
CA GLU A 89 18.96 21.67 -5.16
C GLU A 89 19.59 20.27 -5.29
N ALA A 90 18.77 19.23 -5.51
CA ALA A 90 19.28 17.88 -5.73
C ALA A 90 20.02 17.73 -7.06
N CYS A 91 19.53 18.37 -8.13
CA CYS A 91 20.17 18.36 -9.44
C CYS A 91 21.50 19.13 -9.41
N GLU A 92 21.55 20.29 -8.76
CA GLU A 92 22.75 21.12 -8.67
C GLU A 92 23.88 20.44 -7.87
N ASN A 93 23.53 19.64 -6.85
CA ASN A 93 24.49 19.01 -5.96
C ASN A 93 24.72 17.51 -6.25
N ALA A 94 24.21 17.00 -7.37
CA ALA A 94 24.23 15.57 -7.69
C ALA A 94 25.64 14.95 -7.69
N GLU A 95 26.63 15.67 -8.22
CA GLU A 95 28.04 15.23 -8.21
C GLU A 95 28.58 15.16 -6.78
N GLY A 96 28.28 16.15 -5.93
CA GLY A 96 28.68 16.19 -4.53
C GLY A 96 28.07 15.05 -3.69
N PHE A 97 26.84 14.62 -4.01
CA PHE A 97 26.21 13.47 -3.36
C PHE A 97 26.84 12.14 -3.78
N ALA A 98 27.33 12.03 -5.01
CA ALA A 98 28.03 10.84 -5.48
C ALA A 98 29.41 10.69 -4.82
N GLU A 99 30.06 11.81 -4.50
CA GLU A 99 31.38 11.84 -3.87
C GLU A 99 31.32 11.75 -2.34
N SER A 100 30.23 12.20 -1.71
CA SER A 100 30.10 12.29 -0.25
C SER A 100 28.74 11.82 0.26
N GLU A 101 28.74 10.67 0.93
CA GLU A 101 27.57 10.14 1.64
C GLU A 101 27.11 11.07 2.77
N TYR A 102 28.02 11.84 3.37
CA TYR A 102 27.67 12.87 4.35
C TYR A 102 26.86 14.00 3.72
N ALA A 103 27.22 14.46 2.52
CA ALA A 103 26.48 15.52 1.83
C ALA A 103 25.07 15.06 1.44
N LEU A 104 24.93 13.80 1.01
CA LEU A 104 23.63 13.18 0.78
C LEU A 104 22.83 13.06 2.08
N GLY A 105 23.46 12.60 3.17
CA GLY A 105 22.83 12.47 4.49
C GLY A 105 22.29 13.80 5.01
N ASP A 106 23.08 14.87 4.94
CA ASP A 106 22.66 16.22 5.36
C ASP A 106 21.48 16.74 4.53
N PHE A 107 21.49 16.52 3.21
CA PHE A 107 20.36 16.83 2.35
C PHE A 107 19.10 16.07 2.76
N LEU A 108 19.20 14.75 2.98
CA LEU A 108 18.08 13.91 3.41
C LEU A 108 17.56 14.31 4.79
N ASP A 109 18.43 14.66 5.74
CA ASP A 109 18.03 15.10 7.08
C ASP A 109 17.37 16.47 7.06
N ARG A 110 17.80 17.36 6.16
CA ARG A 110 17.21 18.70 5.98
C ARG A 110 15.81 18.64 5.35
N PHE A 111 15.61 17.79 4.34
CA PHE A 111 14.37 17.77 3.56
C PHE A 111 13.41 16.63 3.90
N GLY A 112 13.93 15.47 4.30
CA GLY A 112 13.18 14.24 4.54
C GLY A 112 12.08 14.40 5.59
N PRO A 113 12.38 14.79 6.83
CA PRO A 113 11.38 14.95 7.89
C PRO A 113 10.30 15.97 7.54
N ARG A 114 10.68 17.10 6.94
CA ARG A 114 9.75 18.16 6.54
C ARG A 114 8.82 17.70 5.41
N LEU A 115 9.35 17.00 4.41
CA LEU A 115 8.57 16.48 3.29
C LEU A 115 7.58 15.39 3.75
N ALA A 116 8.02 14.47 4.60
CA ALA A 116 7.16 13.45 5.19
C ALA A 116 6.01 14.07 6.00
N HIS A 117 6.32 15.08 6.82
CA HIS A 117 5.31 15.79 7.60
C HIS A 117 4.30 16.52 6.70
N PHE A 118 4.79 17.24 5.68
CA PHE A 118 3.91 17.99 4.79
C PHE A 118 2.97 17.06 4.01
N ASN A 119 3.47 15.91 3.52
CA ASN A 119 2.63 14.88 2.89
C ASN A 119 1.56 14.34 3.83
N GLY A 120 1.88 14.10 5.11
CA GLY A 120 0.91 13.66 6.11
C GLY A 120 -0.22 14.67 6.34
N VAL A 121 0.13 15.96 6.48
CA VAL A 121 -0.85 17.05 6.64
C VAL A 121 -1.74 17.18 5.41
N MET A 122 -1.15 17.11 4.21
CA MET A 122 -1.87 17.14 2.94
C MET A 122 -2.88 15.99 2.83
N GLN A 123 -2.46 14.78 3.18
CA GLN A 123 -3.31 13.61 3.12
C GLN A 123 -4.47 13.71 4.13
N LEU A 124 -4.23 14.24 5.33
CA LEU A 124 -5.28 14.50 6.31
C LEU A 124 -6.34 15.46 5.75
N PHE A 125 -5.92 16.62 5.22
CA PHE A 125 -6.87 17.59 4.66
C PHE A 125 -7.61 17.05 3.43
N SER A 126 -6.94 16.28 2.58
CA SER A 126 -7.58 15.62 1.44
C SER A 126 -8.65 14.63 1.90
N GLN A 127 -8.38 13.80 2.91
CA GLN A 127 -9.37 12.85 3.44
C GLN A 127 -10.59 13.57 4.04
N LEU A 128 -10.37 14.62 4.82
CA LEU A 128 -11.43 15.41 5.46
C LEU A 128 -12.19 16.29 4.46
N GLY A 129 -11.55 16.75 3.39
CA GLY A 129 -12.12 17.59 2.35
C GLY A 129 -12.68 16.85 1.14
N ALA A 130 -12.40 15.54 0.99
CA ALA A 130 -12.86 14.75 -0.14
C ALA A 130 -14.39 14.77 -0.24
N ALA A 131 -14.90 15.07 -1.44
CA ALA A 131 -16.32 14.95 -1.72
C ALA A 131 -16.76 13.49 -1.55
N PRO A 132 -17.96 13.22 -1.01
CA PRO A 132 -18.52 11.88 -1.07
C PRO A 132 -18.62 11.45 -2.54
N PRO A 133 -18.29 10.19 -2.88
CA PRO A 133 -18.45 9.69 -4.23
C PRO A 133 -19.90 9.93 -4.66
N GLN A 134 -20.08 10.67 -5.75
CA GLN A 134 -21.40 10.88 -6.33
C GLN A 134 -21.93 9.52 -6.78
N PRO A 135 -23.20 9.18 -6.47
CA PRO A 135 -23.79 7.97 -7.03
C PRO A 135 -23.73 8.07 -8.54
N GLU A 136 -23.07 7.09 -9.16
CA GLU A 136 -22.92 6.97 -10.60
C GLU A 136 -24.32 7.06 -11.23
N LYS A 137 -24.55 8.14 -11.99
CA LYS A 137 -25.84 8.42 -12.62
C LYS A 137 -26.08 7.26 -13.60
N PRO A 138 -27.14 6.45 -13.45
CA PRO A 138 -27.37 5.35 -14.37
C PRO A 138 -27.53 5.94 -15.77
N ALA A 139 -26.79 5.40 -16.73
CA ALA A 139 -26.86 5.78 -18.13
C ALA A 139 -28.34 5.78 -18.54
N ALA A 140 -28.84 6.95 -18.95
CA ALA A 140 -30.18 7.08 -19.47
C ALA A 140 -30.27 6.32 -20.81
N GLU A 141 -31.29 5.46 -20.87
CA GLU A 141 -31.97 4.87 -22.05
C GLU A 141 -31.22 4.73 -23.38
#